data_AF-A0A9E0FM56-F1
#
_entry.id   AF-A0A9E0FM56-F1
#
_cell.length_a   1.000
_cell.length_b   1.000
_cell.length_c   1.000
_cell.angle_alpha   90.00
_cell.angle_beta   90.00
_cell.angle_gamma   90.00
#
_symmetry.space_group_name_H-M   'P 1'
#
loop_
_entity.id
_entity.type
_entity.pdbx_description
1 polymer ?
#
loop_
_entity_poly.entity_id
_entity_poly.type
_entity_poly.pdbx_seq_one_letter_code
_entity_poly.pdbx_strand_id
1 'polypeptide(L)'
;RNNGKEKAEYNISLDDLFITDCSFILTDDNKIVCSGFYSNKGTTSIKGTFFMTIDPETKSVLSKGTTDFDAEFLKLFVSNSKAEKGSELASFSLDEIIVRSDGGALLIGEKFYVTTSTYRDPNTGKTSTSYHYHYNDIMVININPDNTVKWATKIPKKQTASSGFYLSYVSHVKDDMVYLIFNDNEKNLDEKNPDKIYSYDGKNSFATIVSIQPDGKWDKKALFSNKEVGVVMRPSVSEQINDDELLFYAEKGKKYVVGKVTFD
;
A
#
# COMPACT_ATOMS: atom_id res chain seq x y z
N ARG A 1 -5.23 -18.70 -20.68
CA ARG A 1 -4.58 -19.96 -21.15
C ARG A 1 -4.31 -19.87 -22.65
N ASN A 2 -3.49 -20.76 -23.20
CA ASN A 2 -3.27 -20.89 -24.66
C ASN A 2 -2.92 -19.54 -25.34
N ASN A 3 -1.87 -18.85 -24.86
CA ASN A 3 -1.44 -17.53 -25.36
C ASN A 3 -2.57 -16.48 -25.44
N GLY A 4 -3.48 -16.49 -24.44
CA GLY A 4 -4.59 -15.55 -24.35
C GLY A 4 -5.83 -15.92 -25.17
N LYS A 5 -5.84 -17.08 -25.85
CA LYS A 5 -6.99 -17.53 -26.66
C LYS A 5 -8.12 -18.17 -25.85
N GLU A 6 -7.82 -18.61 -24.64
CA GLU A 6 -8.78 -19.28 -23.76
C GLU A 6 -8.87 -18.59 -22.41
N LYS A 7 -10.11 -18.38 -21.94
CA LYS A 7 -10.40 -17.89 -20.59
C LYS A 7 -10.59 -19.05 -19.62
N ALA A 8 -10.13 -18.84 -18.39
CA ALA A 8 -10.50 -19.66 -17.25
C ALA A 8 -11.11 -18.74 -16.19
N GLU A 9 -12.21 -19.16 -15.59
CA GLU A 9 -12.88 -18.45 -14.50
C GLU A 9 -12.70 -19.23 -13.20
N TYR A 10 -12.45 -18.49 -12.12
CA TYR A 10 -12.23 -18.97 -10.76
C TYR A 10 -13.18 -18.22 -9.83
N ASN A 11 -13.95 -18.95 -9.03
CA ASN A 11 -14.87 -18.35 -8.07
C ASN A 11 -14.14 -18.18 -6.74
N ILE A 12 -14.05 -16.94 -6.26
CA ILE A 12 -13.47 -16.60 -4.96
C ILE A 12 -14.62 -16.24 -4.02
N SER A 13 -14.70 -16.91 -2.88
CA SER A 13 -15.74 -16.68 -1.87
C SER A 13 -15.20 -16.90 -0.46
N LEU A 14 -15.64 -16.04 0.45
CA LEU A 14 -15.36 -16.09 1.88
C LEU A 14 -16.64 -16.40 2.68
N ASP A 15 -17.48 -17.28 2.12
CA ASP A 15 -18.73 -17.76 2.71
C ASP A 15 -19.71 -16.61 3.04
N ASP A 16 -19.77 -16.17 4.30
CA ASP A 16 -20.66 -15.09 4.74
C ASP A 16 -20.05 -13.69 4.74
N LEU A 17 -18.79 -13.58 4.34
CA LEU A 17 -18.07 -12.30 4.25
C LEU A 17 -18.17 -11.71 2.85
N PHE A 18 -18.04 -10.38 2.77
CA PHE A 18 -17.99 -9.63 1.53
C PHE A 18 -16.55 -9.21 1.25
N ILE A 19 -16.01 -9.63 0.10
CA ILE A 19 -14.68 -9.21 -0.35
C ILE A 19 -14.79 -7.75 -0.82
N THR A 20 -14.16 -6.84 -0.11
CA THR A 20 -14.17 -5.41 -0.43
C THR A 20 -13.06 -5.03 -1.38
N ASP A 21 -11.95 -5.77 -1.34
CA ASP A 21 -10.83 -5.61 -2.25
C ASP A 21 -10.11 -6.95 -2.42
N CYS A 22 -9.58 -7.20 -3.62
CA CYS A 22 -8.93 -8.45 -3.98
C CYS A 22 -7.88 -8.22 -5.06
N SER A 23 -6.67 -8.67 -4.80
CA SER A 23 -5.61 -8.82 -5.78
C SER A 23 -5.18 -10.28 -5.86
N PHE A 24 -4.43 -10.61 -6.90
CA PHE A 24 -3.90 -11.95 -7.10
C PHE A 24 -2.55 -11.93 -7.79
N ILE A 25 -1.77 -12.97 -7.53
CA ILE A 25 -0.53 -13.25 -8.26
C ILE A 25 -0.50 -14.70 -8.70
N LEU A 26 0.32 -14.99 -9.70
CA LEU A 26 0.71 -16.34 -10.07
C LEU A 26 2.10 -16.59 -9.53
N THR A 27 2.26 -17.64 -8.72
CA THR A 27 3.56 -18.03 -8.15
C THR A 27 4.37 -18.86 -9.15
N ASP A 28 5.68 -18.97 -8.91
CA ASP A 28 6.60 -19.74 -9.77
C ASP A 28 6.26 -21.24 -9.81
N ASP A 29 5.68 -21.79 -8.75
CA ASP A 29 5.16 -23.17 -8.69
C ASP A 29 3.75 -23.33 -9.30
N ASN A 30 3.31 -22.33 -10.07
CA ASN A 30 2.05 -22.29 -10.80
C ASN A 30 0.84 -22.46 -9.85
N LYS A 31 0.78 -21.65 -8.79
CA LYS A 31 -0.40 -21.49 -7.93
C LYS A 31 -0.93 -20.07 -8.07
N ILE A 32 -2.26 -19.94 -7.98
CA ILE A 32 -2.89 -18.62 -7.90
C ILE A 32 -3.01 -18.28 -6.41
N VAL A 33 -2.37 -17.21 -5.98
CA VAL A 33 -2.54 -16.65 -4.64
C VAL A 33 -3.46 -15.45 -4.76
N CYS A 34 -4.53 -15.42 -3.97
CA CYS A 34 -5.46 -14.32 -3.87
C CYS A 34 -5.49 -13.80 -2.43
N SER A 35 -5.49 -12.47 -2.30
CA SER A 35 -5.56 -11.83 -1.00
C SER A 35 -6.17 -10.44 -1.12
N GLY A 36 -6.51 -9.84 0.02
CA GLY A 36 -7.17 -8.56 0.06
C GLY A 36 -7.90 -8.34 1.38
N PHE A 37 -8.93 -7.53 1.30
CA PHE A 37 -9.70 -7.09 2.45
C PHE A 37 -11.13 -7.60 2.35
N TYR A 38 -11.74 -7.82 3.52
CA TYR A 38 -13.15 -8.20 3.60
C TYR A 38 -13.89 -7.41 4.67
N SER A 39 -15.21 -7.51 4.59
CA SER A 39 -16.16 -6.93 5.52
C SER A 39 -17.30 -7.91 5.83
N ASN A 40 -18.18 -7.52 6.74
CA ASN A 40 -19.50 -8.15 6.82
C ASN A 40 -20.36 -7.70 5.61
N LYS A 41 -21.29 -8.56 5.18
CA LYS A 41 -22.24 -8.20 4.10
C LYS A 41 -22.98 -6.89 4.43
N GLY A 42 -23.09 -6.02 3.42
CA GLY A 42 -23.82 -4.74 3.52
C GLY A 42 -22.97 -3.52 3.84
N THR A 43 -21.65 -3.66 3.99
CA THR A 43 -20.72 -2.54 4.15
C THR A 43 -19.46 -2.72 3.29
N THR A 44 -18.79 -1.62 2.95
CA THR A 44 -17.52 -1.57 2.20
C THR A 44 -16.34 -1.14 3.07
N SER A 45 -16.55 -1.06 4.38
CA SER A 45 -15.50 -0.95 5.39
C SER A 45 -14.60 -2.20 5.41
N ILE A 46 -13.51 -2.17 6.15
CA ILE A 46 -12.53 -3.24 6.21
C ILE A 46 -12.50 -3.79 7.63
N LYS A 47 -12.96 -5.03 7.77
CA LYS A 47 -13.00 -5.79 9.02
C LYS A 47 -11.76 -6.64 9.21
N GLY A 48 -11.18 -7.14 8.12
CA GLY A 48 -10.04 -8.05 8.17
C GLY A 48 -9.43 -8.31 6.81
N THR A 49 -8.49 -9.26 6.78
CA THR A 49 -7.79 -9.69 5.58
C THR A 49 -7.93 -11.19 5.36
N PHE A 50 -7.87 -11.64 4.11
CA PHE A 50 -7.91 -13.06 3.76
C PHE A 50 -6.70 -13.45 2.91
N PHE A 51 -6.33 -14.72 2.98
CA PHE A 51 -5.33 -15.31 2.12
C PHE A 51 -5.85 -16.65 1.58
N MET A 52 -5.73 -16.86 0.28
CA MET A 52 -6.25 -18.03 -0.41
C MET A 52 -5.26 -18.49 -1.47
N THR A 53 -5.03 -19.80 -1.53
CA THR A 53 -4.26 -20.44 -2.60
C THR A 53 -5.17 -21.34 -3.43
N ILE A 54 -5.09 -21.23 -4.75
CA ILE A 54 -5.93 -21.96 -5.70
C ILE A 54 -5.01 -22.72 -6.67
N ASP A 55 -5.36 -23.98 -6.94
CA ASP A 55 -4.76 -24.74 -8.02
C ASP A 55 -5.33 -24.27 -9.37
N PRO A 56 -4.50 -23.73 -10.29
CA PRO A 56 -5.02 -23.18 -11.52
C PRO A 56 -5.60 -24.23 -12.45
N GLU A 57 -5.20 -25.50 -12.35
CA GLU A 57 -5.63 -26.57 -13.24
C GLU A 57 -6.95 -27.19 -12.81
N THR A 58 -7.04 -27.64 -11.56
CA THR A 58 -8.26 -28.24 -11.01
C THR A 58 -9.29 -27.19 -10.57
N LYS A 59 -8.86 -25.93 -10.41
CA LYS A 59 -9.62 -24.82 -9.84
C LYS A 59 -10.00 -25.01 -8.37
N SER A 60 -9.40 -25.97 -7.68
CA SER A 60 -9.67 -26.23 -6.27
C SER A 60 -8.95 -25.21 -5.38
N VAL A 61 -9.65 -24.72 -4.36
CA VAL A 61 -9.03 -23.97 -3.26
C VAL A 61 -8.19 -24.93 -2.43
N LEU A 62 -6.87 -24.70 -2.38
CA LEU A 62 -5.90 -25.51 -1.65
C LEU A 62 -5.81 -25.09 -0.18
N SER A 63 -5.85 -23.78 0.06
CA SER A 63 -5.85 -23.19 1.39
C SER A 63 -6.69 -21.90 1.39
N LYS A 64 -7.34 -21.62 2.52
CA LYS A 64 -8.15 -20.41 2.73
C LYS A 64 -8.08 -20.04 4.21
N GLY A 65 -7.77 -18.79 4.51
CA GLY A 65 -7.83 -18.25 5.86
C GLY A 65 -8.29 -16.80 5.85
N THR A 66 -8.92 -16.40 6.96
CA THR A 66 -9.40 -15.05 7.21
C THR A 66 -8.96 -14.63 8.60
N THR A 67 -8.50 -13.40 8.76
CA THR A 67 -8.15 -12.83 10.06
C THR A 67 -8.87 -11.50 10.22
N ASP A 68 -9.72 -11.41 11.25
CA ASP A 68 -10.32 -10.14 11.69
C ASP A 68 -9.20 -9.25 12.27
N PHE A 69 -9.28 -7.94 12.03
CA PHE A 69 -8.39 -6.98 12.67
C PHE A 69 -8.80 -6.78 14.12
N ASP A 70 -7.94 -7.21 15.04
CA ASP A 70 -8.16 -7.07 16.47
C ASP A 70 -7.96 -5.62 16.96
N ALA A 71 -8.27 -5.38 18.24
CA ALA A 71 -8.17 -4.06 18.81
C ALA A 71 -6.71 -3.52 18.80
N GLU A 72 -5.71 -4.38 18.97
CA GLU A 72 -4.30 -3.97 18.94
C GLU A 72 -3.87 -3.50 17.55
N PHE A 73 -4.29 -4.22 16.50
CA PHE A 73 -4.11 -3.81 15.12
C PHE A 73 -4.84 -2.49 14.83
N LEU A 74 -6.12 -2.39 15.22
CA LEU A 74 -6.93 -1.20 14.94
C LEU A 74 -6.36 0.05 15.63
N LYS A 75 -5.73 -0.07 16.81
CA LYS A 75 -5.03 1.04 17.49
C LYS A 75 -3.92 1.66 16.66
N LEU A 76 -3.36 0.93 15.69
CA LEU A 76 -2.39 1.51 14.76
C LEU A 76 -3.04 2.58 13.88
N PHE A 77 -4.32 2.46 13.54
CA PHE A 77 -4.98 3.29 12.51
C PHE A 77 -6.07 4.22 13.06
N VAL A 78 -6.66 3.90 14.19
CA VAL A 78 -7.72 4.68 14.83
C VAL A 78 -7.42 4.90 16.32
N SER A 79 -8.11 5.86 16.94
CA SER A 79 -7.94 6.09 18.38
C SER A 79 -8.32 4.85 19.20
N ASN A 80 -7.71 4.69 20.38
CA ASN A 80 -7.98 3.55 21.27
C ASN A 80 -9.48 3.33 21.49
N SER A 81 -10.25 4.39 21.76
CA SER A 81 -11.71 4.25 21.96
C SER A 81 -12.45 3.69 20.74
N LYS A 82 -12.00 4.00 19.52
CA LYS A 82 -12.58 3.44 18.29
C LYS A 82 -12.15 1.99 18.08
N ALA A 83 -10.88 1.68 18.33
CA ALA A 83 -10.34 0.34 18.23
C ALA A 83 -11.02 -0.65 19.18
N GLU A 84 -11.19 -0.27 20.46
CA GLU A 84 -11.88 -1.09 21.48
C GLU A 84 -13.37 -1.33 21.15
N LYS A 85 -13.97 -0.46 20.34
CA LYS A 85 -15.33 -0.63 19.83
C LYS A 85 -15.41 -1.46 18.55
N GLY A 86 -14.28 -1.97 18.06
CA GLY A 86 -14.20 -2.71 16.79
C GLY A 86 -14.53 -1.83 15.58
N SER A 87 -14.12 -0.56 15.59
CA SER A 87 -14.34 0.31 14.42
C SER A 87 -13.59 -0.24 13.21
N GLU A 88 -14.32 -0.43 12.11
CA GLU A 88 -13.73 -0.93 10.88
C GLU A 88 -12.95 0.17 10.15
N LEU A 89 -11.93 -0.24 9.38
CA LEU A 89 -11.13 0.67 8.57
C LEU A 89 -11.86 1.01 7.27
N ALA A 90 -11.39 2.02 6.56
CA ALA A 90 -11.97 2.42 5.29
C ALA A 90 -10.90 3.01 4.37
N SER A 91 -11.17 2.94 3.07
CA SER A 91 -10.35 3.55 2.02
C SER A 91 -8.92 3.03 1.97
N PHE A 92 -8.69 1.76 2.32
CA PHE A 92 -7.44 1.08 1.96
C PHE A 92 -7.65 0.28 0.68
N SER A 93 -6.63 0.24 -0.15
CA SER A 93 -6.53 -0.62 -1.33
C SER A 93 -5.28 -1.47 -1.18
N LEU A 94 -5.35 -2.74 -1.56
CA LEU A 94 -4.23 -3.64 -1.60
C LEU A 94 -3.44 -3.37 -2.88
N ASP A 95 -2.19 -2.97 -2.73
CA ASP A 95 -1.32 -2.65 -3.85
C ASP A 95 -0.48 -3.86 -4.26
N GLU A 96 0.06 -4.60 -3.27
CA GLU A 96 1.04 -5.66 -3.53
C GLU A 96 0.79 -6.92 -2.68
N ILE A 97 1.03 -8.07 -3.32
CA ILE A 97 1.15 -9.39 -2.68
C ILE A 97 2.54 -9.91 -3.00
N ILE A 98 3.34 -10.12 -1.96
CA ILE A 98 4.71 -10.64 -2.08
C ILE A 98 4.74 -12.00 -1.39
N VAL A 99 4.70 -13.07 -2.19
CA VAL A 99 4.76 -14.45 -1.66
C VAL A 99 6.19 -14.77 -1.23
N ARG A 100 6.30 -15.40 -0.07
CA ARG A 100 7.58 -15.82 0.50
C ARG A 100 7.86 -17.28 0.18
N SER A 101 9.14 -17.64 0.24
CA SER A 101 9.61 -19.03 0.03
C SER A 101 9.10 -20.03 1.07
N ASP A 102 8.68 -19.57 2.27
CA ASP A 102 8.07 -20.41 3.30
C ASP A 102 6.59 -20.74 3.04
N GLY A 103 5.98 -20.17 1.97
CA GLY A 103 4.56 -20.30 1.65
C GLY A 103 3.67 -19.27 2.33
N GLY A 104 4.23 -18.35 3.13
CA GLY A 104 3.53 -17.17 3.62
C GLY A 104 3.56 -16.02 2.62
N ALA A 105 3.09 -14.85 3.03
CA ALA A 105 3.10 -13.66 2.18
C ALA A 105 3.20 -12.36 2.97
N LEU A 106 3.63 -11.31 2.29
CA LEU A 106 3.48 -9.93 2.72
C LEU A 106 2.41 -9.26 1.85
N LEU A 107 1.50 -8.55 2.51
CA LEU A 107 0.51 -7.69 1.87
C LEU A 107 0.89 -6.26 2.15
N ILE A 108 0.90 -5.42 1.12
CA ILE A 108 1.11 -3.98 1.26
C ILE A 108 -0.11 -3.27 0.69
N GLY A 109 -0.79 -2.50 1.53
CA GLY A 109 -1.93 -1.70 1.11
C GLY A 109 -1.81 -0.26 1.56
N GLU A 110 -2.40 0.65 0.79
CA GLU A 110 -2.31 2.09 1.03
C GLU A 110 -3.69 2.71 1.24
N LYS A 111 -3.77 3.65 2.17
CA LYS A 111 -4.97 4.45 2.38
C LYS A 111 -5.10 5.46 1.24
N PHE A 112 -5.99 5.18 0.30
CA PHE A 112 -6.24 5.99 -0.88
C PHE A 112 -7.69 6.45 -0.98
N TYR A 113 -7.89 7.74 -1.27
CA TYR A 113 -9.20 8.29 -1.63
C TYR A 113 -9.07 9.61 -2.42
N VAL A 114 -10.12 9.97 -3.15
CA VAL A 114 -10.20 11.23 -3.89
C VAL A 114 -11.33 12.07 -3.32
N THR A 115 -11.04 13.34 -3.01
CA THR A 115 -12.06 14.34 -2.63
C THR A 115 -12.25 15.35 -3.75
N THR A 116 -13.49 15.79 -3.95
CA THR A 116 -13.86 16.74 -5.00
C THR A 116 -14.37 18.04 -4.38
N SER A 117 -13.88 19.18 -4.88
CA SER A 117 -14.36 20.52 -4.51
C SER A 117 -14.93 21.22 -5.74
N THR A 118 -16.17 21.68 -5.67
CA THR A 118 -16.85 22.36 -6.77
C THR A 118 -17.21 23.78 -6.38
N TYR A 119 -16.68 24.76 -7.13
CA TYR A 119 -17.00 26.17 -6.98
C TYR A 119 -17.87 26.63 -8.14
N ARG A 120 -19.00 27.28 -7.83
CA ARG A 120 -19.88 27.93 -8.81
C ARG A 120 -19.77 29.44 -8.65
N ASP A 121 -19.31 30.10 -9.70
CA ASP A 121 -19.28 31.56 -9.78
C ASP A 121 -20.71 32.09 -9.73
N PRO A 122 -21.06 32.91 -8.71
CA PRO A 122 -22.42 33.41 -8.54
C PRO A 122 -22.83 34.45 -9.60
N ASN A 123 -21.87 35.13 -10.25
CA ASN A 123 -22.14 36.17 -11.25
C ASN A 123 -22.27 35.59 -12.66
N THR A 124 -21.43 34.61 -13.01
CA THR A 124 -21.40 34.03 -14.36
C THR A 124 -22.11 32.67 -14.46
N GLY A 125 -22.43 32.05 -13.32
CA GLY A 125 -22.99 30.71 -13.24
C GLY A 125 -22.00 29.59 -13.61
N LYS A 126 -20.76 29.93 -14.00
CA LYS A 126 -19.72 28.97 -14.39
C LYS A 126 -19.32 28.12 -13.20
N THR A 127 -19.09 26.83 -13.45
CA THR A 127 -18.68 25.88 -12.42
C THR A 127 -17.26 25.41 -12.70
N SER A 128 -16.44 25.32 -11.66
CA SER A 128 -15.09 24.75 -11.69
C SER A 128 -14.99 23.66 -10.63
N THR A 129 -14.52 22.48 -11.03
CA THR A 129 -14.37 21.32 -10.16
C THR A 129 -12.89 20.96 -10.05
N SER A 130 -12.41 20.79 -8.82
CA SER A 130 -11.05 20.38 -8.48
C SER A 130 -11.06 19.03 -7.78
N TYR A 131 -10.14 18.16 -8.14
CA TYR A 131 -9.91 16.87 -7.49
C TYR A 131 -8.67 16.95 -6.62
N HIS A 132 -8.72 16.29 -5.46
CA HIS A 132 -7.58 16.14 -4.57
C HIS A 132 -7.40 14.65 -4.26
N TYR A 133 -6.25 14.11 -4.63
CA TYR A 133 -5.85 12.75 -4.40
C TYR A 133 -5.17 12.66 -3.05
N HIS A 134 -5.53 11.67 -2.24
CA HIS A 134 -4.96 11.41 -0.93
C HIS A 134 -4.32 10.03 -0.93
N TYR A 135 -3.03 9.95 -0.65
CA TYR A 135 -2.26 8.71 -0.50
C TYR A 135 -1.58 8.78 0.87
N ASN A 136 -2.23 8.21 1.88
CA ASN A 136 -1.87 8.41 3.27
C ASN A 136 -1.14 7.19 3.84
N ASP A 137 -1.56 6.69 4.99
CA ASP A 137 -0.91 5.60 5.71
C ASP A 137 -0.74 4.36 4.82
N ILE A 138 0.41 3.70 4.96
CA ILE A 138 0.67 2.39 4.35
C ILE A 138 0.52 1.33 5.45
N MET A 139 -0.13 0.23 5.12
CA MET A 139 -0.35 -0.94 5.96
C MET A 139 0.45 -2.09 5.40
N VAL A 140 1.27 -2.72 6.23
CA VAL A 140 2.03 -3.93 5.86
C VAL A 140 1.59 -5.07 6.77
N ILE A 141 1.15 -6.17 6.18
CA ILE A 141 0.66 -7.36 6.90
C ILE A 141 1.52 -8.54 6.50
N ASN A 142 2.07 -9.23 7.48
CA ASN A 142 2.84 -10.46 7.29
C ASN A 142 1.97 -11.67 7.65
N ILE A 143 1.80 -12.58 6.71
CA ILE A 143 0.96 -13.77 6.80
C ILE A 143 1.85 -15.01 6.90
N ASN A 144 1.53 -15.90 7.84
CA ASN A 144 2.15 -17.21 8.00
C ASN A 144 1.63 -18.21 6.95
N PRO A 145 2.37 -19.30 6.68
CA PRO A 145 1.91 -20.35 5.75
C PRO A 145 0.59 -21.05 6.16
N ASP A 146 0.19 -20.94 7.43
CA ASP A 146 -1.09 -21.42 7.95
C ASP A 146 -2.24 -20.41 7.79
N ASN A 147 -2.01 -19.31 7.05
CA ASN A 147 -2.91 -18.19 6.79
C ASN A 147 -3.22 -17.28 8.00
N THR A 148 -2.51 -17.43 9.12
CA THR A 148 -2.62 -16.51 10.26
C THR A 148 -1.79 -15.25 10.03
N VAL A 149 -2.22 -14.12 10.59
CA VAL A 149 -1.40 -12.90 10.59
C VAL A 149 -0.28 -13.05 11.64
N LYS A 150 0.97 -12.99 11.19
CA LYS A 150 2.16 -13.03 12.04
C LYS A 150 2.38 -11.71 12.76
N TRP A 151 2.33 -10.62 11.99
CA TRP A 151 2.41 -9.25 12.48
C TRP A 151 1.82 -8.31 11.44
N ALA A 152 1.50 -7.10 11.87
CA ALA A 152 1.20 -6.01 10.98
C ALA A 152 1.76 -4.70 11.53
N THR A 153 2.06 -3.77 10.63
CA THR A 153 2.56 -2.46 11.00
C THR A 153 1.97 -1.36 10.12
N LYS A 154 1.95 -0.15 10.67
CA LYS A 154 1.55 1.06 9.95
C LYS A 154 2.77 1.91 9.68
N ILE A 155 2.94 2.33 8.43
CA ILE A 155 3.89 3.37 8.05
C ILE A 155 3.12 4.68 7.87
N PRO A 156 3.26 5.64 8.80
CA PRO A 156 2.48 6.85 8.75
C PRO A 156 3.01 7.82 7.70
N LYS A 157 2.08 8.36 6.92
CA LYS A 157 2.33 9.20 5.76
C LYS A 157 1.09 10.03 5.46
N LYS A 158 1.29 11.26 5.00
CA LYS A 158 0.20 12.18 4.67
C LYS A 158 0.52 12.91 3.38
N GLN A 159 -0.19 12.56 2.31
CA GLN A 159 0.04 13.20 1.02
C GLN A 159 -1.29 13.59 0.38
N THR A 160 -1.39 14.85 0.00
CA THR A 160 -2.53 15.38 -0.75
C THR A 160 -2.02 16.25 -1.88
N ALA A 161 -2.49 16.02 -3.10
CA ALA A 161 -2.20 16.88 -4.25
C ALA A 161 -3.33 16.84 -5.29
N SER A 162 -3.31 17.78 -6.23
CA SER A 162 -4.24 17.81 -7.37
C SER A 162 -3.96 16.75 -8.44
N SER A 163 -2.86 16.00 -8.31
CA SER A 163 -2.51 14.85 -9.15
C SER A 163 -1.76 13.81 -8.31
N GLY A 164 -1.83 12.54 -8.71
CA GLY A 164 -1.15 11.44 -8.02
C GLY A 164 0.34 11.27 -8.37
N PHE A 165 0.91 12.05 -9.29
CA PHE A 165 2.21 11.74 -9.91
C PHE A 165 3.39 11.60 -8.96
N TYR A 166 3.41 12.38 -7.88
CA TYR A 166 4.49 12.39 -6.89
C TYR A 166 4.07 11.75 -5.56
N LEU A 167 2.89 11.14 -5.53
CA LEU A 167 2.30 10.53 -4.36
C LEU A 167 2.58 9.01 -4.35
N SER A 168 1.99 8.30 -3.39
CA SER A 168 2.19 6.87 -3.14
C SER A 168 3.66 6.55 -2.79
N TYR A 169 4.06 5.31 -2.99
CA TYR A 169 5.36 4.75 -2.66
C TYR A 169 5.83 3.78 -3.75
N VAL A 170 7.07 3.32 -3.63
CA VAL A 170 7.62 2.15 -4.33
C VAL A 170 8.20 1.22 -3.29
N SER A 171 8.03 -0.08 -3.47
CA SER A 171 8.58 -1.12 -2.60
C SER A 171 9.89 -1.70 -3.15
N HIS A 172 10.73 -2.23 -2.27
CA HIS A 172 11.85 -3.11 -2.57
C HIS A 172 11.90 -4.19 -1.50
N VAL A 173 12.12 -5.44 -1.87
CA VAL A 173 12.28 -6.55 -0.93
C VAL A 173 13.63 -7.22 -1.13
N LYS A 174 14.38 -7.37 -0.02
CA LYS A 174 15.68 -8.04 0.04
C LYS A 174 15.87 -8.66 1.42
N ASP A 175 16.34 -9.90 1.49
CA ASP A 175 16.70 -10.60 2.74
C ASP A 175 15.66 -10.49 3.87
N ASP A 176 14.38 -10.77 3.55
CA ASP A 176 13.21 -10.63 4.46
C ASP A 176 12.94 -9.20 4.97
N MET A 177 13.70 -8.21 4.52
CA MET A 177 13.43 -6.79 4.75
C MET A 177 12.53 -6.22 3.64
N VAL A 178 11.66 -5.30 4.03
CA VAL A 178 10.85 -4.50 3.10
C VAL A 178 11.29 -3.05 3.19
N TYR A 179 11.56 -2.44 2.05
CA TYR A 179 11.86 -1.02 1.96
C TYR A 179 10.74 -0.31 1.23
N LEU A 180 10.28 0.82 1.76
CA LEU A 180 9.29 1.67 1.11
C LEU A 180 9.90 3.05 0.87
N ILE A 181 9.88 3.50 -0.37
CA ILE A 181 10.43 4.81 -0.76
C ILE A 181 9.30 5.72 -1.24
N PHE A 182 9.19 6.90 -0.66
CA PHE A 182 8.17 7.91 -1.01
C PHE A 182 8.64 9.33 -0.71
N ASN A 183 7.92 10.33 -1.23
CA ASN A 183 8.16 11.73 -0.86
C ASN A 183 7.46 12.06 0.47
N ASP A 184 8.19 12.55 1.46
CA ASP A 184 7.65 12.87 2.80
C ASP A 184 8.10 14.26 3.30
N ASN A 185 7.39 14.80 4.28
CA ASN A 185 7.83 16.00 4.98
C ASN A 185 9.05 15.67 5.86
N GLU A 186 10.09 16.53 5.85
CA GLU A 186 11.28 16.39 6.71
C GLU A 186 10.93 16.21 8.19
N LYS A 187 9.89 16.91 8.66
CA LYS A 187 9.46 16.86 10.06
C LYS A 187 8.96 15.48 10.48
N ASN A 188 8.64 14.59 9.54
CA ASN A 188 8.18 13.24 9.83
C ASN A 188 9.34 12.24 10.04
N LEU A 189 10.61 12.63 9.83
CA LEU A 189 11.77 11.75 9.98
C LEU A 189 11.99 11.36 11.45
N ASP A 190 11.93 12.34 12.36
CA ASP A 190 12.18 12.14 13.80
C ASP A 190 10.91 12.24 14.66
N GLU A 191 9.74 12.34 14.04
CA GLU A 191 8.47 12.50 14.76
C GLU A 191 8.02 11.18 15.39
N LYS A 192 7.93 11.18 16.72
CA LYS A 192 7.58 10.01 17.52
C LYS A 192 6.11 9.96 17.89
N ASN A 193 5.38 11.07 17.73
CA ASN A 193 3.95 11.10 17.99
C ASN A 193 3.18 10.56 16.77
N PRO A 194 2.52 9.40 16.89
CA PRO A 194 1.80 8.77 15.78
C PRO A 194 0.60 9.59 15.27
N ASP A 195 0.10 10.54 16.06
CA ASP A 195 -1.01 11.43 15.69
C ASP A 195 -0.55 12.70 14.94
N LYS A 196 0.76 12.95 14.91
CA LYS A 196 1.33 14.19 14.39
C LYS A 196 2.06 13.95 13.08
N ILE A 197 1.32 13.81 11.99
CA ILE A 197 1.91 13.63 10.66
C ILE A 197 1.78 14.90 9.82
N TYR A 198 2.91 15.41 9.37
CA TYR A 198 3.00 16.58 8.50
C TYR A 198 2.74 16.16 7.04
N SER A 199 2.00 16.98 6.30
CA SER A 199 1.75 16.71 4.89
C SER A 199 3.03 16.85 4.06
N TYR A 200 3.22 15.98 3.08
CA TYR A 200 4.08 16.24 1.93
C TYR A 200 3.78 17.63 1.37
N ASP A 201 4.84 18.33 0.98
CA ASP A 201 4.84 19.75 0.59
C ASP A 201 5.57 20.01 -0.73
N GLY A 202 5.60 19.02 -1.61
CA GLY A 202 6.07 19.22 -2.98
C GLY A 202 7.58 19.13 -3.12
N LYS A 203 8.15 20.15 -3.75
CA LYS A 203 9.58 20.28 -3.98
C LYS A 203 10.41 20.48 -2.70
N ASN A 204 9.76 20.84 -1.58
CA ASN A 204 10.43 21.00 -0.30
C ASN A 204 10.51 19.69 0.50
N SER A 205 9.84 18.64 0.04
CA SER A 205 9.84 17.34 0.69
C SER A 205 11.16 16.61 0.50
N PHE A 206 11.29 15.49 1.19
CA PHE A 206 12.44 14.61 1.11
C PHE A 206 12.02 13.33 0.42
N ALA A 207 12.88 12.80 -0.43
CA ALA A 207 12.83 11.38 -0.75
C ALA A 207 13.19 10.63 0.53
N THR A 208 12.28 9.80 1.01
CA THR A 208 12.36 9.12 2.29
C THR A 208 12.29 7.63 2.06
N ILE A 209 13.13 6.89 2.78
CA ILE A 209 13.13 5.43 2.83
C ILE A 209 12.68 4.97 4.21
N VAL A 210 11.77 4.01 4.24
CA VAL A 210 11.39 3.25 5.44
C VAL A 210 11.92 1.85 5.29
N SER A 211 12.69 1.38 6.26
CA SER A 211 13.20 -0.01 6.30
C SER A 211 12.42 -0.79 7.35
N ILE A 212 11.74 -1.85 6.94
CA ILE A 212 10.91 -2.71 7.77
C ILE A 212 11.64 -4.04 7.96
N GLN A 213 11.87 -4.41 9.22
CA GLN A 213 12.54 -5.62 9.65
C GLN A 213 11.61 -6.84 9.59
N PRO A 214 12.14 -8.07 9.62
CA PRO A 214 11.34 -9.30 9.61
C PRO A 214 10.36 -9.44 10.79
N ASP A 215 10.54 -8.67 11.87
CA ASP A 215 9.65 -8.61 13.04
C ASP A 215 8.60 -7.49 12.96
N GLY A 216 8.54 -6.76 11.84
CA GLY A 216 7.58 -5.67 11.61
C GLY A 216 7.98 -4.32 12.21
N LYS A 217 9.09 -4.24 12.94
CA LYS A 217 9.66 -2.95 13.36
C LYS A 217 10.23 -2.22 12.16
N TRP A 218 10.20 -0.90 12.19
CA TRP A 218 10.71 -0.10 11.09
C TRP A 218 11.41 1.16 11.58
N ASP A 219 12.28 1.68 10.73
CA ASP A 219 12.96 2.96 10.88
C ASP A 219 12.79 3.79 9.60
N LYS A 220 12.89 5.12 9.71
CA LYS A 220 12.67 6.07 8.61
C LYS A 220 13.90 6.97 8.46
N LYS A 221 14.39 7.12 7.23
CA LYS A 221 15.54 7.97 6.91
C LYS A 221 15.31 8.78 5.64
N ALA A 222 15.94 9.95 5.56
CA ALA A 222 16.03 10.68 4.31
C ALA A 222 17.03 9.98 3.37
N LEU A 223 16.63 9.79 2.11
CA LEU A 223 17.56 9.52 1.00
C LEU A 223 18.21 10.82 0.53
N PHE A 224 17.39 11.84 0.27
CA PHE A 224 17.85 13.18 -0.12
C PHE A 224 16.72 14.24 -0.01
N SER A 225 17.11 15.51 0.09
CA SER A 225 16.18 16.63 -0.06
C SER A 225 15.84 16.85 -1.54
N ASN A 226 14.54 16.88 -1.87
CA ASN A 226 14.08 17.17 -3.24
C ASN A 226 14.53 18.55 -3.71
N LYS A 227 14.60 19.51 -2.77
CA LYS A 227 14.99 20.90 -3.03
C LYS A 227 16.47 21.03 -3.37
N GLU A 228 17.33 20.36 -2.61
CA GLU A 228 18.78 20.44 -2.77
C GLU A 228 19.24 19.77 -4.07
N VAL A 229 18.68 18.59 -4.38
CA VAL A 229 18.98 17.86 -5.62
C VAL A 229 18.25 18.48 -6.83
N GLY A 230 17.13 19.15 -6.58
CA GLY A 230 16.28 19.77 -7.59
C GLY A 230 15.46 18.75 -8.40
N VAL A 231 15.03 17.67 -7.76
CA VAL A 231 14.19 16.60 -8.36
C VAL A 231 13.06 16.23 -7.41
N VAL A 232 11.92 15.77 -7.94
CA VAL A 232 10.85 15.16 -7.13
C VAL A 232 10.59 13.77 -7.66
N MET A 233 10.63 12.75 -6.79
CA MET A 233 10.41 11.36 -7.20
C MET A 233 8.97 11.12 -7.63
N ARG A 234 8.78 10.15 -8.52
CA ARG A 234 7.48 9.60 -8.90
C ARG A 234 7.45 8.11 -8.51
N PRO A 235 7.04 7.81 -7.27
CA PRO A 235 7.16 6.46 -6.73
C PRO A 235 6.41 5.41 -7.55
N SER A 236 5.15 5.66 -7.94
CA SER A 236 4.31 4.69 -8.66
C SER A 236 4.78 4.28 -10.07
N VAL A 237 5.86 4.87 -10.58
CA VAL A 237 6.50 4.48 -11.87
C VAL A 237 7.98 4.15 -11.68
N SER A 238 8.37 3.87 -10.44
CA SER A 238 9.67 3.36 -10.04
C SER A 238 9.52 1.86 -9.73
N GLU A 239 10.60 1.09 -9.83
CA GLU A 239 10.52 -0.37 -9.65
C GLU A 239 11.83 -0.96 -9.14
N GLN A 240 11.72 -2.03 -8.35
CA GLN A 240 12.83 -2.94 -8.08
C GLN A 240 13.22 -3.65 -9.37
N ILE A 241 14.51 -3.62 -9.73
CA ILE A 241 15.02 -4.19 -10.98
C ILE A 241 15.84 -5.47 -10.77
N ASN A 242 16.34 -5.69 -9.55
CA ASN A 242 16.98 -6.92 -9.08
C ASN A 242 17.02 -6.91 -7.54
N ASP A 243 17.64 -7.90 -6.92
CA ASP A 243 17.69 -8.06 -5.46
C ASP A 243 18.39 -6.88 -4.75
N ASP A 244 19.38 -6.25 -5.39
CA ASP A 244 20.21 -5.21 -4.79
C ASP A 244 19.86 -3.79 -5.24
N GLU A 245 19.00 -3.62 -6.25
CA GLU A 245 18.81 -2.33 -6.92
C GLU A 245 17.34 -1.99 -7.18
N LEU A 246 17.00 -0.74 -6.85
CA LEU A 246 15.74 -0.09 -7.23
C LEU A 246 16.03 1.08 -8.16
N LEU A 247 15.30 1.13 -9.27
CA LEU A 247 15.31 2.25 -10.20
C LEU A 247 14.20 3.23 -9.83
N PHE A 248 14.55 4.49 -9.57
CA PHE A 248 13.55 5.53 -9.32
C PHE A 248 13.46 6.53 -10.46
N TYR A 249 12.23 6.89 -10.78
CA TYR A 249 11.91 7.96 -11.70
C TYR A 249 11.69 9.27 -10.95
N ALA A 250 12.18 10.37 -11.48
CA ALA A 250 11.99 11.70 -10.91
C ALA A 250 11.84 12.78 -12.00
N GLU A 251 11.29 13.93 -11.61
CA GLU A 251 11.15 15.08 -12.51
C GLU A 251 12.04 16.24 -12.06
N LYS A 252 12.81 16.78 -13.01
CA LYS A 252 13.61 18.00 -12.87
C LYS A 252 13.07 19.08 -13.80
N GLY A 253 12.13 19.87 -13.31
CA GLY A 253 11.42 20.84 -14.15
C GLY A 253 10.58 20.13 -15.22
N LYS A 254 10.94 20.25 -16.49
CA LYS A 254 10.29 19.57 -17.63
C LYS A 254 11.03 18.32 -18.11
N LYS A 255 12.11 17.93 -17.42
CA LYS A 255 12.94 16.78 -17.79
C LYS A 255 12.64 15.62 -16.87
N TYR A 256 12.71 14.42 -17.43
CA TYR A 256 12.71 13.18 -16.68
C TYR A 256 14.12 12.80 -16.32
N VAL A 257 14.28 12.31 -15.09
CA VAL A 257 15.54 11.86 -14.53
C VAL A 257 15.31 10.47 -13.97
N VAL A 258 16.28 9.60 -14.17
CA VAL A 258 16.29 8.27 -13.59
C VAL A 258 17.47 8.20 -12.65
N GLY A 259 17.25 7.67 -11.46
CA GLY A 259 18.29 7.38 -10.48
C GLY A 259 18.18 5.95 -10.00
N LYS A 260 19.18 5.52 -9.23
CA LYS A 260 19.27 4.16 -8.69
C LYS A 260 19.55 4.24 -7.20
N VAL A 261 18.89 3.40 -6.42
CA VAL A 261 19.22 3.10 -5.03
C VAL A 261 19.78 1.69 -4.98
N THR A 262 20.91 1.51 -4.32
CA THR A 262 21.54 0.20 -4.10
C THR A 262 21.42 -0.17 -2.63
N PHE A 263 21.07 -1.42 -2.36
CA PHE A 263 20.86 -1.98 -1.03
C PHE A 263 21.98 -2.98 -0.76
N ASP A 264 22.72 -2.78 0.33
CA ASP A 264 23.80 -3.67 0.78
C ASP A 264 23.26 -4.83 1.62
#